data_AF-A0A3D5BMA2-F1
#
_entry.id   AF-A0A3D5BMA2-F1
#
_cell.length_a   1.000
_cell.length_b   1.000
_cell.length_c   1.000
_cell.angle_alpha   90.00
_cell.angle_beta   90.00
_cell.angle_gamma   90.00
#
_symmetry.space_group_name_H-M   'P 1'
#
loop_
_entity.id
_entity.type
_entity.pdbx_description
1 polymer ?
#
loop_
_entity_poly.entity_id
_entity_poly.type
_entity_poly.pdbx_seq_one_letter_code
_entity_poly.pdbx_strand_id
1 'polypeptide(L)'
;MLQLVNEWQLQGQLNQALLQHQRADFALWLAMLSPAVDEMAAFCLPTGEAEPGRPSLYQQLGVQPQRDYAMQQQDIGCLTAQHQALIQSGLTQCRLLQLLTPPPAVVRHDAKKLSAEVLDSLDFHTRRHLAKQKADVITPDPTALYDILQEMHA
;
A
#
# COMPACT_ATOMS: atom_id res chain seq x y z
N MET A 1 14.57 0.91 -15.85
CA MET A 1 13.18 0.86 -16.33
C MET A 1 12.41 1.89 -15.51
N LEU A 2 11.73 2.86 -16.13
CA LEU A 2 10.95 3.85 -15.37
C LEU A 2 9.89 3.10 -14.55
N GLN A 3 9.87 3.28 -13.24
CA GLN A 3 8.86 2.68 -12.37
C GLN A 3 7.63 3.58 -12.38
N LEU A 4 6.62 3.21 -13.16
CA LEU A 4 5.32 3.86 -13.07
C LEU A 4 4.67 3.43 -11.75
N VAL A 5 4.14 4.38 -11.00
CA VAL A 5 3.53 4.20 -9.67
C VAL A 5 2.20 4.92 -9.64
N ASN A 6 2.18 6.20 -10.02
CA ASN A 6 0.98 7.04 -9.96
C ASN A 6 0.75 7.85 -11.25
N GLU A 7 -0.42 8.44 -11.35
CA GLU A 7 -0.88 9.22 -12.51
C GLU A 7 -0.06 10.49 -12.77
N TRP A 8 0.62 11.06 -11.75
CA TRP A 8 1.48 12.22 -11.94
C TRP A 8 2.65 11.93 -12.87
N GLN A 9 3.21 10.72 -12.81
CA GLN A 9 4.27 10.28 -13.71
C GLN A 9 3.82 10.12 -15.15
N LEU A 10 2.50 10.01 -15.39
CA LEU A 10 1.92 9.91 -16.73
C LEU A 10 1.74 11.25 -17.42
N GLN A 11 1.93 12.39 -16.73
CA GLN A 11 1.85 13.75 -17.30
C GLN A 11 0.62 13.98 -18.22
N GLY A 12 -0.52 13.36 -17.89
CA GLY A 12 -1.75 13.47 -18.67
C GLY A 12 -1.90 12.52 -19.87
N GLN A 13 -0.96 11.60 -20.12
CA GLN A 13 -1.08 10.56 -21.16
C GLN A 13 -2.34 9.70 -20.99
N LEU A 14 -2.74 9.43 -19.75
CA LEU A 14 -3.96 8.70 -19.43
C LEU A 14 -5.22 9.44 -19.93
N ASN A 15 -5.26 10.76 -19.78
CA ASN A 15 -6.34 11.61 -20.30
C ASN A 15 -6.30 11.71 -21.82
N GLN A 16 -5.10 11.82 -22.41
CA GLN A 16 -4.96 11.84 -23.87
C GLN A 16 -5.43 10.53 -24.52
N ALA A 17 -5.10 9.37 -23.94
CA ALA A 17 -5.56 8.07 -24.43
C ALA A 17 -7.10 7.95 -24.37
N LEU A 18 -7.73 8.50 -23.32
CA LEU A 18 -9.18 8.57 -23.19
C LEU A 18 -9.81 9.47 -24.28
N LEU A 19 -9.25 10.67 -24.48
CA LEU A 19 -9.71 11.63 -25.50
C LEU A 19 -9.54 11.09 -26.93
N GLN A 20 -8.47 10.33 -27.19
CA GLN A 20 -8.18 9.74 -28.51
C GLN A 20 -8.87 8.37 -28.72
N HIS A 21 -9.74 7.94 -27.80
CA HIS A 21 -10.44 6.65 -27.83
C HIS A 21 -9.51 5.41 -27.91
N GLN A 22 -8.26 5.54 -27.47
CA GLN A 22 -7.26 4.45 -27.42
C GLN A 22 -7.46 3.61 -26.16
N ARG A 23 -8.52 2.80 -26.16
CA ARG A 23 -8.91 1.97 -25.00
C ARG A 23 -7.84 0.98 -24.57
N ALA A 24 -7.06 0.44 -25.53
CA ALA A 24 -5.99 -0.49 -25.24
C ALA A 24 -4.86 0.18 -24.43
N ASP A 25 -4.42 1.36 -24.88
CA ASP A 25 -3.37 2.11 -24.21
C ASP A 25 -3.85 2.60 -22.84
N PHE A 26 -5.08 3.12 -22.75
CA PHE A 26 -5.70 3.48 -21.47
C PHE A 26 -5.70 2.31 -20.48
N ALA A 27 -6.15 1.12 -20.91
CA ALA A 27 -6.20 -0.06 -20.05
C ALA A 27 -4.79 -0.50 -19.61
N LEU A 28 -3.80 -0.40 -20.50
CA LEU A 28 -2.40 -0.71 -20.19
C LEU A 28 -1.83 0.27 -19.16
N TRP A 29 -2.01 1.58 -19.36
CA TRP A 29 -1.57 2.60 -18.41
C TRP A 29 -2.20 2.40 -17.04
N LEU A 30 -3.51 2.13 -17.00
CA LEU A 30 -4.23 1.86 -15.75
C LEU A 30 -3.72 0.59 -15.06
N ALA A 31 -3.42 -0.48 -15.81
CA ALA A 31 -2.90 -1.73 -15.25
C ALA A 31 -1.48 -1.60 -14.68
N MET A 32 -0.70 -0.62 -15.15
CA MET A 32 0.65 -0.36 -14.63
C MET A 32 0.65 0.51 -13.36
N LEU A 33 -0.45 1.20 -13.05
CA LEU A 33 -0.55 2.01 -11.83
C LEU A 33 -0.60 1.14 -10.58
N SER A 34 -0.10 1.67 -9.46
CA SER A 34 -0.17 0.97 -8.18
C SER A 34 -1.62 0.92 -7.68
N PRO A 35 -2.11 -0.25 -7.23
CA PRO A 35 -3.43 -0.35 -6.60
C PRO A 35 -3.45 0.19 -5.16
N ALA A 36 -2.29 0.55 -4.61
CA ALA A 36 -2.16 1.00 -3.23
C ALA A 36 -2.68 2.45 -3.08
N VAL A 37 -3.69 2.65 -2.24
CA VAL A 37 -4.40 3.94 -2.08
C VAL A 37 -3.49 5.04 -1.54
N ASP A 38 -2.51 4.68 -0.72
CA ASP A 38 -1.49 5.57 -0.17
C ASP A 38 -0.53 6.12 -1.24
N GLU A 39 -0.41 5.45 -2.39
CA GLU A 39 0.42 5.88 -3.50
C GLU A 39 -0.34 6.60 -4.60
N MET A 40 -1.67 6.60 -4.52
CA MET A 40 -2.51 7.35 -5.44
C MET A 40 -2.24 8.85 -5.25
N ALA A 41 -2.07 9.55 -6.36
CA ALA A 41 -1.81 10.99 -6.39
C ALA A 41 -2.85 11.82 -5.60
N ALA A 42 -4.12 11.40 -5.63
CA ALA A 42 -5.20 12.05 -4.89
C ALA A 42 -5.01 12.05 -3.36
N PHE A 43 -4.23 11.12 -2.82
CA PHE A 43 -3.96 10.99 -1.38
C PHE A 43 -2.55 11.41 -0.98
N CYS A 44 -1.69 11.73 -1.97
CA CYS A 44 -0.39 12.35 -1.77
C CYS A 44 -0.57 13.84 -1.42
N LEU A 45 -1.04 14.11 -0.21
CA LEU A 45 -1.13 15.46 0.32
C LEU A 45 0.27 15.96 0.70
N PRO A 46 0.62 17.23 0.44
CA PRO A 46 1.85 17.81 0.96
C PRO A 46 1.83 17.66 2.49
N THR A 47 2.86 17.00 3.02
CA THR A 47 2.97 16.69 4.44
C THR A 47 3.03 17.98 5.24
N GLY A 48 1.88 18.48 5.67
CA GLY A 48 1.83 19.41 6.79
C GLY A 48 2.36 18.65 8.00
N GLU A 49 3.31 19.26 8.72
CA GLU A 49 3.76 18.69 10.00
C GLU A 49 2.52 18.44 10.87
N ALA A 50 2.42 17.21 11.40
CA ALA A 50 1.30 16.85 12.25
C ALA A 50 1.25 17.84 13.43
N GLU A 51 0.14 18.59 13.55
CA GLU A 51 0.00 19.56 14.63
C GLU A 51 0.19 18.85 15.98
N PRO A 52 1.17 19.28 16.80
CA PRO A 52 1.43 18.65 18.07
C PRO A 52 0.20 18.79 18.97
N GLY A 53 -0.35 17.66 19.42
CA GLY A 53 -1.48 17.62 20.36
C GLY A 53 -2.82 17.14 19.79
N ARG A 54 -2.94 16.91 18.48
CA ARG A 54 -4.14 16.25 17.91
C ARG A 54 -3.97 14.74 17.83
N PRO A 55 -4.89 13.93 18.39
CA PRO A 55 -4.84 12.48 18.23
C PRO A 55 -5.04 12.13 16.75
N SER A 56 -4.22 11.22 16.24
CA SER A 56 -4.32 10.78 14.85
C SER A 56 -5.68 10.13 14.59
N LEU A 57 -6.17 10.17 13.35
CA LEU A 57 -7.44 9.52 12.98
C LEU A 57 -7.44 8.02 13.33
N TYR A 58 -6.28 7.36 13.26
CA TYR A 58 -6.11 5.97 13.71
C TYR A 58 -6.47 5.78 15.18
N GLN A 59 -6.04 6.70 16.06
CA GLN A 59 -6.38 6.66 17.48
C GLN A 59 -7.86 6.94 17.72
N GLN A 60 -8.44 7.91 17.00
CA GLN A 60 -9.85 8.27 17.15
C GLN A 60 -10.79 7.16 16.69
N LEU A 61 -10.43 6.46 15.62
CA LEU A 61 -11.21 5.37 15.04
C LEU A 61 -10.87 4.00 15.64
N GLY A 62 -9.91 3.92 16.56
CA GLY A 62 -9.45 2.65 17.14
C GLY A 62 -8.84 1.69 16.10
N VAL A 63 -8.35 2.22 14.98
CA VAL A 63 -7.75 1.42 13.90
C VAL A 63 -6.38 0.96 14.36
N GLN A 64 -6.20 -0.36 14.38
CA GLN A 64 -4.92 -0.96 14.73
C GLN A 64 -3.89 -0.65 13.64
N PRO A 65 -2.65 -0.27 14.01
CA PRO A 65 -1.59 -0.04 13.04
C PRO A 65 -1.30 -1.33 12.27
N GLN A 66 -0.82 -1.18 11.03
CA GLN A 66 -0.43 -2.33 10.21
C GLN A 66 0.59 -3.19 10.96
N ARG A 67 0.24 -4.46 11.14
CA ARG A 67 1.05 -5.41 11.88
C ARG A 67 2.22 -5.89 11.02
N ASP A 68 3.36 -6.05 11.65
CA ASP A 68 4.52 -6.71 11.05
C ASP A 68 4.22 -8.20 10.76
N TYR A 69 4.81 -8.75 9.69
CA TYR A 69 4.81 -10.17 9.33
C TYR A 69 5.59 -11.07 10.30
N ALA A 70 6.39 -10.46 11.17
CA ALA A 70 7.22 -11.17 12.14
C ALA A 70 6.46 -11.67 13.36
N MET A 71 6.92 -12.80 13.88
CA MET A 71 6.45 -13.35 15.14
C MET A 71 6.71 -12.38 16.29
N GLN A 72 5.63 -12.05 17.00
CA GLN A 72 5.64 -11.30 18.25
C GLN A 72 5.33 -12.25 19.42
N GLN A 73 5.63 -11.81 20.63
CA GLN A 73 5.41 -12.60 21.86
C GLN A 73 3.95 -13.10 21.99
N GLN A 74 2.99 -12.25 21.59
CA GLN A 74 1.56 -12.53 21.62
C GLN A 74 1.11 -13.63 20.64
N ASP A 75 1.89 -13.91 19.59
CA ASP A 75 1.55 -14.94 18.61
C ASP A 75 1.65 -16.35 19.16
N ILE A 76 2.51 -16.57 20.16
CA ILE A 76 2.69 -17.90 20.78
C ILE A 76 1.35 -18.37 21.38
N GLY A 77 0.62 -17.46 22.02
CA GLY A 77 -0.72 -17.73 22.56
C GLY A 77 -1.72 -18.04 21.45
N CYS A 78 -1.74 -17.26 20.37
CA CYS A 78 -2.62 -17.50 19.22
C CYS A 78 -2.36 -18.85 18.55
N LEU A 79 -1.08 -19.19 18.30
CA LEU A 79 -0.70 -20.47 17.70
C LEU A 79 -1.11 -21.65 18.58
N THR A 80 -0.97 -21.51 19.91
CA THR A 80 -1.42 -22.51 20.87
C THR A 80 -2.94 -22.70 20.83
N ALA A 81 -3.70 -21.60 20.76
CA ALA A 81 -5.15 -21.64 20.64
C ALA A 81 -5.62 -22.27 19.31
N GLN A 82 -4.95 -21.96 18.20
CA GLN A 82 -5.21 -22.57 16.89
C GLN A 82 -4.92 -24.08 16.92
N HIS A 83 -3.81 -24.49 17.56
CA HIS A 83 -3.47 -25.90 17.75
C HIS A 83 -4.52 -26.64 18.61
N GLN A 84 -4.96 -26.05 19.72
CA GLN A 84 -6.03 -26.61 20.54
C GLN A 84 -7.34 -26.74 19.77
N ALA A 85 -7.71 -25.71 18.99
CA ALA A 85 -8.90 -25.75 18.14
C ALA A 85 -8.81 -26.84 17.07
N LEU A 86 -7.63 -27.09 16.51
CA LEU A 86 -7.42 -28.18 15.57
C LEU A 86 -7.67 -29.55 16.23
N ILE A 87 -7.15 -29.75 17.45
CA ILE A 87 -7.32 -31.01 18.20
C ILE A 87 -8.76 -31.21 18.64
N GLN A 88 -9.42 -30.17 19.16
CA GLN A 88 -10.72 -30.28 19.80
C GLN A 88 -11.90 -30.17 18.83
N SER A 89 -11.80 -29.27 17.84
CA SER A 89 -12.91 -28.86 16.97
C SER A 89 -12.62 -29.05 15.48
N GLY A 90 -11.44 -29.59 15.15
CA GLY A 90 -11.04 -29.91 13.78
C GLY A 90 -10.61 -28.71 12.94
N LEU A 91 -10.46 -28.96 11.64
CA LEU A 91 -9.86 -28.02 10.68
C LEU A 91 -10.69 -26.74 10.48
N THR A 92 -12.02 -26.82 10.54
CA THR A 92 -12.89 -25.67 10.28
C THR A 92 -12.71 -24.58 11.33
N GLN A 93 -12.65 -24.95 12.61
CA GLN A 93 -12.45 -24.01 13.70
C GLN A 93 -11.03 -23.43 13.68
N CYS A 94 -10.03 -24.28 13.41
CA CYS A 94 -8.64 -23.82 13.24
C CYS A 94 -8.53 -22.80 12.10
N ARG A 95 -9.14 -23.06 10.94
CA ARG A 95 -9.16 -22.14 9.80
C ARG A 95 -9.85 -20.82 10.14
N LEU A 96 -10.98 -20.86 10.83
CA LEU A 96 -11.66 -19.65 11.29
C LEU A 96 -10.76 -18.82 12.21
N LEU A 97 -10.09 -19.44 13.17
CA LEU A 97 -9.13 -18.75 14.03
C LEU A 97 -7.95 -18.18 13.25
N GLN A 98 -7.42 -18.90 12.27
CA GLN A 98 -6.37 -18.38 11.39
C GLN A 98 -6.82 -17.18 10.55
N LEU A 99 -8.10 -17.10 10.18
CA LEU A 99 -8.64 -15.95 9.44
C LEU A 99 -8.89 -14.74 10.35
N LEU A 100 -9.30 -14.97 11.60
CA LEU A 100 -9.53 -13.90 12.57
C LEU A 100 -8.22 -13.37 13.18
N THR A 101 -7.28 -14.27 13.46
CA THR A 101 -5.97 -13.98 14.01
C THR A 101 -4.89 -14.63 13.14
N PRO A 102 -4.50 -13.95 12.03
CA PRO A 102 -3.53 -14.49 11.11
C PRO A 102 -2.21 -14.82 11.81
N PRO A 103 -1.68 -16.05 11.65
CA PRO A 103 -0.42 -16.45 12.24
C PRO A 103 0.75 -15.65 11.62
N PRO A 104 1.86 -15.50 12.35
CA PRO A 104 3.03 -14.82 11.81
C PRO A 104 3.59 -15.58 10.61
N ALA A 105 3.98 -14.86 9.56
CA ALA A 105 4.54 -15.46 8.35
C ALA A 105 6.03 -15.82 8.52
N VAL A 106 6.77 -15.06 9.34
CA VAL A 106 8.20 -15.28 9.57
C VAL A 106 8.55 -15.18 11.06
N VAL A 107 9.54 -15.96 11.51
CA VAL A 107 9.98 -15.96 12.92
C VAL A 107 10.67 -14.65 13.33
N ARG A 108 11.34 -13.96 12.41
CA ARG A 108 11.92 -12.62 12.63
C ARG A 108 11.64 -11.76 11.40
N HIS A 109 11.47 -10.46 11.61
CA HIS A 109 11.30 -9.50 10.51
C HIS A 109 12.62 -9.37 9.75
N ASP A 110 12.79 -10.21 8.74
CA ASP A 110 13.94 -10.19 7.85
C ASP A 110 13.45 -10.53 6.45
N ALA A 111 13.71 -9.63 5.50
CA ALA A 111 13.33 -9.81 4.10
C ALA A 111 13.94 -11.09 3.50
N LYS A 112 15.05 -11.57 4.05
CA LYS A 112 15.71 -12.82 3.62
C LYS A 112 15.05 -14.09 4.15
N LYS A 113 14.12 -13.97 5.09
CA LYS A 113 13.42 -15.09 5.72
C LYS A 113 12.04 -15.37 5.12
N LEU A 114 11.56 -14.50 4.25
CA LEU A 114 10.42 -14.81 3.37
C LEU A 114 10.83 -15.92 2.40
N SER A 115 9.93 -16.86 2.12
CA SER A 115 10.22 -17.92 1.15
C SER A 115 10.37 -17.32 -0.25
N ALA A 116 11.25 -17.93 -1.05
CA ALA A 116 11.47 -17.52 -2.44
C ALA A 116 10.15 -17.57 -3.24
N GLU A 117 9.32 -18.58 -3.00
CA GLU A 117 8.00 -18.72 -3.63
C GLU A 117 7.08 -17.52 -3.38
N VAL A 118 7.06 -16.99 -2.15
CA VAL A 118 6.28 -15.80 -1.83
C VAL A 118 6.85 -14.58 -2.55
N LEU A 119 8.17 -14.40 -2.52
CA LEU A 119 8.85 -13.27 -3.16
C LEU A 119 8.67 -13.26 -4.69
N ASP A 120 8.72 -14.43 -5.32
CA ASP A 120 8.54 -14.59 -6.77
C ASP A 120 7.09 -14.38 -7.20
N SER A 121 6.13 -14.62 -6.29
CA SER A 121 4.70 -14.38 -6.52
C SER A 121 4.27 -12.94 -6.25
N LEU A 122 5.13 -12.10 -5.66
CA LEU A 122 4.79 -10.70 -5.38
C LEU A 122 4.71 -9.90 -6.68
N ASP A 123 3.64 -9.10 -6.78
CA ASP A 123 3.48 -8.14 -7.86
C ASP A 123 4.58 -7.06 -7.79
N PHE A 124 4.84 -6.42 -8.92
CA PHE A 124 5.91 -5.44 -9.08
C PHE A 124 5.87 -4.34 -8.02
N HIS A 125 4.68 -3.76 -7.78
CA HIS A 125 4.48 -2.71 -6.79
C HIS A 125 4.74 -3.21 -5.37
N THR A 126 4.30 -4.42 -5.04
CA THR A 126 4.53 -5.02 -3.72
C THR A 126 6.02 -5.29 -3.47
N ARG A 127 6.77 -5.69 -4.50
CA ARG A 127 8.24 -5.83 -4.42
C ARG A 127 8.93 -4.48 -4.19
N ARG A 128 8.47 -3.42 -4.85
CA ARG A 128 8.98 -2.05 -4.65
C ARG A 128 8.74 -1.55 -3.22
N HIS A 129 7.53 -1.76 -2.69
CA HIS A 129 7.17 -1.48 -1.29
C HIS A 129 8.07 -2.21 -0.30
N LEU A 130 8.29 -3.52 -0.52
CA LEU A 130 9.15 -4.34 0.33
C LEU A 130 10.60 -3.85 0.33
N ALA A 131 11.09 -3.35 -0.80
CA ALA A 131 12.41 -2.73 -0.92
C ALA A 131 12.49 -1.30 -0.32
N LYS A 132 11.39 -0.79 0.26
CA LYS A 132 11.27 0.58 0.78
C LYS A 132 11.63 1.67 -0.23
N GLN A 133 11.42 1.41 -1.51
CA GLN A 133 11.60 2.40 -2.57
C GLN A 133 10.37 3.31 -2.59
N LYS A 134 10.49 4.47 -1.91
CA LYS A 134 9.48 5.52 -1.99
C LYS A 134 9.38 6.02 -3.42
N ALA A 135 8.15 6.17 -3.91
CA ALA A 135 7.91 6.88 -5.15
C ALA A 135 8.35 8.34 -5.01
N ASP A 136 8.88 8.91 -6.09
CA ASP A 136 9.16 10.34 -6.14
C ASP A 136 7.82 11.08 -6.01
N VAL A 137 7.64 11.73 -4.85
CA VAL A 137 6.52 12.65 -4.65
C VAL A 137 6.90 13.91 -5.41
N ILE A 138 6.25 14.14 -6.54
CA ILE A 138 6.36 15.40 -7.25
C ILE A 138 5.69 16.45 -6.36
N THR A 139 6.49 17.28 -5.70
CA THR A 139 5.97 18.43 -4.94
C THR A 139 5.50 19.47 -5.96
N PRO A 140 4.19 19.72 -6.13
CA PRO A 140 3.77 20.79 -7.00
C PRO A 140 4.23 22.13 -6.40
N ASP A 141 4.99 22.90 -7.17
CA ASP A 141 5.33 24.27 -6.78
C ASP A 141 4.04 25.11 -6.77
N PRO A 142 3.59 25.60 -5.61
CA PRO A 142 2.35 26.38 -5.52
C PRO A 142 2.42 27.69 -6.33
N THR A 143 3.62 28.19 -6.62
CA THR A 143 3.86 29.39 -7.43
C THR A 143 3.52 29.15 -8.89
N ALA A 144 3.81 27.94 -9.41
CA ALA A 144 3.52 27.57 -10.79
C ALA A 144 1.99 27.54 -11.09
N LEU A 145 1.16 27.20 -10.11
CA LEU A 145 -0.30 27.28 -10.24
C LEU A 145 -0.80 28.72 -10.28
N TYR A 146 -0.16 29.63 -9.55
CA TYR A 146 -0.52 31.05 -9.56
C TYR A 146 -0.22 31.69 -10.92
N ASP A 147 0.93 31.36 -11.53
CA ASP A 147 1.32 31.86 -12.85
C ASP A 147 0.35 31.38 -13.95
N ILE A 148 -0.06 30.11 -13.93
CA ILE A 148 -1.06 29.56 -14.86
C ILE A 148 -2.42 30.27 -14.69
N LEU A 149 -2.85 30.52 -13.45
CA LEU A 149 -4.10 31.22 -13.18
C LEU A 149 -4.05 32.69 -13.65
N GLN A 150 -2.89 33.35 -13.57
CA GLN A 150 -2.71 34.69 -14.11
C GLN A 150 -2.75 34.70 -15.65
N GLU A 151 -2.15 33.73 -16.33
CA GLU A 151 -2.21 33.62 -17.79
C GLU A 151 -3.63 33.37 -18.32
N MET A 152 -4.45 32.61 -17.59
CA MET A 152 -5.85 32.36 -17.98
C MET A 152 -6.80 33.55 -17.73
N HIS A 153 -6.39 34.51 -16.90
CA HIS A 153 -7.16 35.71 -16.57
C HIS A 153 -6.73 36.96 -17.36
N ALA A 154 -5.77 36.83 -18.29
CA ALA A 154 -5.35 37.86 -19.23
C ALA A 154 -5.99 37.64 -20.62
#